data_AF-A0A2W5YUV8-F1
#
_entry.id   AF-A0A2W5YUV8-F1
#
_cell.length_a   1.000
_cell.length_b   1.000
_cell.length_c   1.000
_cell.angle_alpha   90.00
_cell.angle_beta   90.00
_cell.angle_gamma   90.00
#
_symmetry.space_group_name_H-M   'P 1'
#
loop_
_entity.id
_entity.type
_entity.pdbx_description
1 polymer ?
#
loop_
_entity_poly.entity_id
_entity_poly.type
_entity_poly.pdbx_seq_one_letter_code
_entity_poly.pdbx_strand_id
1 'polypeptide(L)'
;MNTKDLIRIGVPQGQALKRAHEFIIAFRDSEGDMSQLEDEIGAIVADPAAYLCDPLRQSFASALYKPAFKQRDTHAPWQQWGAGLEPDAVKQMANACALPVAVAGALMPDAHVGYGLPIGGVLATENAVIPYAVGVDIACRMKLTVFDRKANTIVGEKDRLANIIARETRFGVGCEFKPRREHEVLDEDWSVSPVTQRMRDKAWSQLGTSGSGNHFVEFGAFTATD
;
A
#
# COMPACT_ATOMS: atom_id res chain seq x y z
N MET A 1 -23.78 23.97 17.06
CA MET A 1 -22.35 24.33 17.08
C MET A 1 -21.85 24.58 15.66
N ASN A 2 -21.08 25.66 15.48
CA ASN A 2 -20.41 25.98 14.23
C ASN A 2 -18.96 25.46 14.23
N THR A 3 -18.25 25.59 13.11
CA THR A 3 -16.86 25.14 12.96
C THR A 3 -15.87 25.82 13.93
N LYS A 4 -16.09 27.10 14.26
CA LYS A 4 -15.22 27.82 15.21
C LYS A 4 -15.37 27.26 16.63
N ASP A 5 -16.59 26.88 17.01
CA ASP A 5 -16.86 26.26 18.32
C ASP A 5 -16.15 24.90 18.42
N LEU A 6 -16.23 24.08 17.37
CA LEU A 6 -15.55 22.77 17.29
C LEU A 6 -14.03 22.88 17.39
N ILE A 7 -13.44 23.85 16.70
CA ILE A 7 -11.99 24.09 16.77
C ILE A 7 -11.60 24.56 18.18
N ARG A 8 -12.42 25.40 18.82
CA ARG A 8 -12.18 25.91 20.18
C ARG A 8 -12.10 24.78 21.21
N ILE A 9 -12.93 23.75 21.08
CA ILE A 9 -12.97 22.60 21.98
C ILE A 9 -11.99 21.49 21.58
N GLY A 10 -11.09 21.75 20.63
CA GLY A 10 -9.95 20.87 20.32
C GLY A 10 -10.13 19.94 19.13
N VAL A 11 -11.19 20.08 18.33
CA VAL A 11 -11.37 19.27 17.11
C VAL A 11 -10.43 19.75 16.01
N PRO A 12 -9.51 18.89 15.49
CA PRO A 12 -8.61 19.25 14.41
C PRO A 12 -9.35 19.50 13.08
N GLN A 13 -8.75 20.32 12.21
CA GLN A 13 -9.25 20.53 10.85
C GLN A 13 -9.14 19.24 10.00
N GLY A 14 -9.86 19.23 8.87
CA GLY A 14 -9.85 18.12 7.92
C GLY A 14 -10.87 17.05 8.29
N GLN A 15 -10.44 15.78 8.32
CA GLN A 15 -11.34 14.65 8.49
C GLN A 15 -12.04 14.63 9.85
N ALA A 16 -11.34 14.99 10.93
CA ALA A 16 -11.93 15.05 12.28
C ALA A 16 -13.10 16.04 12.35
N LEU A 17 -12.95 17.23 11.75
CA LEU A 17 -14.03 18.22 11.66
C LEU A 17 -15.24 17.70 10.87
N LYS A 18 -15.00 17.02 9.74
CA LYS A 18 -16.08 16.39 8.95
C LYS A 18 -16.84 15.36 9.79
N ARG A 19 -16.11 14.48 10.49
CA ARG A 19 -16.72 13.45 11.36
C ARG A 19 -17.43 14.06 12.57
N ALA A 20 -16.96 15.19 13.10
CA ALA A 20 -17.64 15.90 14.17
C ALA A 20 -19.02 16.42 13.72
N HIS A 21 -19.12 16.97 12.50
CA HIS A 21 -20.41 17.42 11.95
C HIS A 21 -21.37 16.24 11.70
N GLU A 22 -20.86 15.12 11.20
CA GLU A 22 -21.67 13.89 11.04
C GLU A 22 -22.16 13.37 12.40
N PHE A 23 -21.30 13.38 13.43
CA PHE A 23 -21.67 13.02 14.79
C PHE A 23 -22.76 13.94 15.37
N ILE A 24 -22.66 15.27 15.18
CA ILE A 24 -23.69 16.21 15.65
C ILE A 24 -25.07 15.90 15.05
N ILE A 25 -25.11 15.54 13.77
CA ILE A 25 -26.36 15.16 13.09
C ILE A 25 -26.90 13.86 13.70
N ALA A 26 -26.05 12.84 13.79
CA ALA A 26 -26.44 11.54 14.34
C ALA A 26 -26.91 11.65 15.81
N PHE A 27 -26.22 12.44 16.63
CA PHE A 27 -26.55 12.66 18.04
C PHE A 27 -27.93 13.29 18.21
N ARG A 28 -28.25 14.31 17.40
CA ARG A 28 -29.58 14.94 17.37
C ARG A 28 -30.66 13.95 16.95
N ASP A 29 -30.39 13.15 15.93
CA ASP A 29 -31.36 12.21 15.37
C ASP A 29 -31.59 11.01 16.31
N SER A 30 -30.65 10.73 17.23
CA SER A 30 -30.77 9.71 18.28
C SER A 30 -31.46 10.16 19.58
N GLU A 31 -32.21 11.28 19.56
CA GLU A 31 -32.81 11.92 20.75
C GLU A 31 -31.79 12.32 21.84
N GLY A 32 -30.53 12.54 21.45
CA GLY A 32 -29.51 13.02 22.37
C GLY A 32 -29.85 14.40 22.95
N ASP A 33 -29.56 14.59 24.22
CA ASP A 33 -29.76 15.89 24.87
C ASP A 33 -28.78 16.92 24.29
N MET A 34 -29.29 17.79 23.43
CA MET A 34 -28.49 18.82 22.75
C MET A 34 -27.84 19.81 23.72
N SER A 35 -28.30 19.89 24.99
CA SER A 35 -27.63 20.69 26.02
C SER A 35 -26.28 20.09 26.45
N GLN A 36 -26.09 18.77 26.27
CA GLN A 36 -24.87 18.04 26.61
C GLN A 36 -23.91 17.87 25.42
N LEU A 37 -24.25 18.39 24.24
CA LEU A 37 -23.47 18.17 23.01
C LEU A 37 -22.02 18.66 23.12
N GLU A 38 -21.79 19.83 23.73
CA GLU A 38 -20.43 20.38 23.88
C GLU A 38 -19.59 19.50 24.83
N ASP A 39 -20.19 19.00 25.91
CA ASP A 39 -19.55 18.10 26.88
C ASP A 39 -19.24 16.73 26.27
N GLU A 40 -20.17 16.17 25.49
CA GLU A 40 -19.98 14.91 24.75
C GLU A 40 -18.83 15.02 23.75
N ILE A 41 -18.77 16.08 22.96
CA ILE A 41 -17.66 16.30 22.03
C ILE A 41 -16.35 16.51 22.79
N GLY A 42 -16.38 17.27 23.88
CA GLY A 42 -15.22 17.47 24.75
C GLY A 42 -14.68 16.16 25.33
N ALA A 43 -15.56 15.26 25.77
CA ALA A 43 -15.19 13.95 26.30
C ALA A 43 -14.54 13.06 25.24
N ILE A 44 -15.10 13.03 24.02
CA ILE A 44 -14.52 12.27 22.89
C ILE A 44 -13.17 12.84 22.48
N VAL A 45 -12.99 14.17 22.49
CA VAL A 45 -11.69 14.82 22.20
C VAL A 45 -10.64 14.50 23.26
N ALA A 46 -11.04 14.47 24.53
CA ALA A 46 -10.14 14.21 25.65
C ALA A 46 -9.67 12.74 25.70
N ASP A 47 -10.56 11.79 25.47
CA ASP A 47 -10.24 10.36 25.42
C ASP A 47 -10.96 9.64 24.27
N PRO A 48 -10.46 9.77 23.02
CA PRO A 48 -11.07 9.10 21.89
C PRO A 48 -11.04 7.57 22.01
N ALA A 49 -10.11 7.00 22.79
CA ALA A 49 -9.93 5.56 22.89
C ALA A 49 -11.15 4.88 23.52
N ALA A 50 -11.76 5.52 24.52
CA ALA A 50 -12.95 5.02 25.23
C ALA A 50 -14.17 4.82 24.33
N TYR A 51 -14.22 5.51 23.19
CA TYR A 51 -15.39 5.55 22.31
C TYR A 51 -15.19 4.78 21.00
N LEU A 52 -14.07 4.06 20.81
CA LEU A 52 -13.79 3.31 19.58
C LEU A 52 -14.75 2.14 19.32
N CYS A 53 -15.49 1.70 20.34
CA CYS A 53 -16.49 0.63 20.23
C CYS A 53 -17.94 1.13 20.37
N ASP A 54 -18.15 2.44 20.53
CA ASP A 54 -19.49 3.03 20.67
C ASP A 54 -20.14 3.25 19.28
N PRO A 55 -21.32 2.68 18.99
CA PRO A 55 -21.92 2.77 17.65
C PRO A 55 -22.17 4.19 17.13
N LEU A 56 -22.43 5.15 18.02
CA LEU A 56 -22.73 6.54 17.67
C LEU A 56 -21.45 7.38 17.57
N ARG A 57 -20.50 7.15 18.48
CA ARG A 57 -19.31 7.98 18.68
C ARG A 57 -18.07 7.46 17.95
N GLN A 58 -18.03 6.17 17.58
CA GLN A 58 -16.87 5.50 16.99
C GLN A 58 -16.29 6.23 15.78
N SER A 59 -17.12 6.71 14.85
CA SER A 59 -16.61 7.35 13.64
C SER A 59 -15.87 8.66 13.93
N PHE A 60 -16.32 9.41 14.95
CA PHE A 60 -15.69 10.66 15.34
C PHE A 60 -14.47 10.41 16.23
N ALA A 61 -14.60 9.50 17.21
CA ALA A 61 -13.51 9.02 18.03
C ALA A 61 -12.33 8.50 17.20
N SER A 62 -12.61 7.68 16.18
CA SER A 62 -11.58 7.13 15.27
C SER A 62 -10.83 8.21 14.49
N ALA A 63 -11.49 9.33 14.18
CA ALA A 63 -10.85 10.45 13.48
C ALA A 63 -9.96 11.31 14.40
N LEU A 64 -10.16 11.22 15.71
CA LEU A 64 -9.38 11.91 16.73
C LEU A 64 -8.28 11.01 17.34
N TYR A 65 -8.51 9.71 17.36
CA TYR A 65 -7.65 8.74 18.01
C TYR A 65 -6.25 8.73 17.40
N LYS A 66 -5.27 9.10 18.23
CA LYS A 66 -3.84 9.06 17.92
C LYS A 66 -3.15 8.26 19.02
N PRO A 67 -3.02 6.93 18.89
CA PRO A 67 -2.31 6.16 19.89
C PRO A 67 -0.86 6.65 19.96
N ALA A 68 -0.36 6.88 21.18
CA ALA A 68 1.05 7.06 21.38
C ALA A 68 1.77 5.80 20.89
N PHE A 69 2.75 5.95 20.00
CA PHE A 69 3.53 4.81 19.55
C PHE A 69 4.27 4.20 20.74
N LYS A 70 3.91 2.96 21.07
CA LYS A 70 4.64 2.14 22.03
C LYS A 70 5.16 0.92 21.27
N GLN A 71 6.47 0.69 21.27
CA GLN A 71 7.03 -0.53 20.71
C GLN A 71 6.59 -1.75 21.52
N ARG A 72 6.62 -2.93 20.90
CA ARG A 72 6.48 -4.19 21.62
C ARG A 72 7.64 -4.33 22.60
N ASP A 73 7.37 -4.87 23.79
CA ASP A 73 8.42 -5.19 24.77
C ASP A 73 9.37 -6.27 24.22
N THR A 74 8.84 -7.19 23.42
CA THR A 74 9.58 -8.19 22.66
C THR A 74 9.18 -8.14 21.20
N HIS A 75 10.18 -8.16 20.30
CA HIS A 75 9.93 -8.27 18.86
C HIS A 75 9.03 -9.46 18.54
N ALA A 76 8.16 -9.30 17.53
CA ALA A 76 7.48 -10.43 16.91
C ALA A 76 8.52 -11.48 16.46
N PRO A 77 8.22 -12.79 16.58
CA PRO A 77 9.13 -13.83 16.14
C PRO A 77 9.46 -13.67 14.66
N TRP A 78 10.74 -13.77 14.31
CA TRP A 78 11.17 -13.70 12.92
C TRP A 78 12.39 -14.57 12.67
N GLN A 79 12.56 -14.96 11.41
CA GLN A 79 13.67 -15.80 10.97
C GLN A 79 14.40 -15.14 9.80
N GLN A 80 15.72 -15.32 9.77
CA GLN A 80 16.57 -14.94 8.65
C GLN A 80 16.95 -16.18 7.84
N TRP A 81 16.81 -16.09 6.52
CA TRP A 81 17.36 -17.03 5.56
C TRP A 81 18.54 -16.37 4.85
N GLY A 82 19.66 -17.08 4.77
CA GLY A 82 20.92 -16.55 4.25
C GLY A 82 21.82 -15.94 5.32
N ALA A 83 23.06 -15.68 4.94
CA ALA A 83 24.12 -15.15 5.79
C ALA A 83 24.83 -13.98 5.10
N GLY A 84 25.46 -13.11 5.87
CA GLY A 84 26.19 -11.95 5.32
C GLY A 84 25.28 -10.85 4.77
N LEU A 85 24.03 -10.78 5.24
CA LEU A 85 23.09 -9.72 4.85
C LEU A 85 23.56 -8.35 5.39
N GLU A 86 23.15 -7.29 4.70
CA GLU A 86 23.45 -5.92 5.10
C GLU A 86 22.91 -5.61 6.51
N PRO A 87 23.72 -5.08 7.44
CA PRO A 87 23.29 -4.81 8.81
C PRO A 87 22.07 -3.89 8.90
N ASP A 88 21.96 -2.93 7.99
CA ASP A 88 20.82 -2.00 7.95
C ASP A 88 19.52 -2.67 7.48
N ALA A 89 19.60 -3.64 6.56
CA ALA A 89 18.43 -4.43 6.15
C ALA A 89 17.93 -5.30 7.31
N VAL A 90 18.85 -5.95 8.04
CA VAL A 90 18.54 -6.73 9.25
C VAL A 90 17.91 -5.83 10.31
N LYS A 91 18.44 -4.60 10.51
CA LYS A 91 17.89 -3.62 11.43
C LYS A 91 16.49 -3.15 11.02
N GLN A 92 16.22 -2.94 9.72
CA GLN A 92 14.88 -2.62 9.24
C GLN A 92 13.89 -3.75 9.55
N MET A 93 14.28 -5.01 9.37
CA MET A 93 13.44 -6.16 9.76
C MET A 93 13.16 -6.17 11.25
N ALA A 94 14.18 -5.98 12.10
CA ALA A 94 14.02 -5.93 13.55
C ALA A 94 13.07 -4.78 13.98
N ASN A 95 13.23 -3.59 13.40
CA ASN A 95 12.36 -2.45 13.65
C ASN A 95 10.90 -2.74 13.26
N ALA A 96 10.68 -3.41 12.11
CA ALA A 96 9.36 -3.81 11.67
C ALA A 96 8.72 -4.82 12.64
N CYS A 97 9.49 -5.78 13.15
CA CYS A 97 9.04 -6.73 14.17
C CYS A 97 8.82 -6.08 15.55
N ALA A 98 9.28 -4.85 15.79
CA ALA A 98 9.01 -4.08 17.01
C ALA A 98 7.66 -3.35 16.99
N LEU A 99 6.98 -3.29 15.83
CA LEU A 99 5.69 -2.63 15.68
C LEU A 99 4.59 -3.40 16.46
N PRO A 100 3.67 -2.73 17.16
CA PRO A 100 2.58 -3.39 17.89
C PRO A 100 1.76 -4.36 17.05
N VAL A 101 1.55 -4.00 15.79
CA VAL A 101 0.73 -4.76 14.82
C VAL A 101 1.47 -5.97 14.24
N ALA A 102 2.77 -6.15 14.50
CA ALA A 102 3.55 -7.24 13.95
C ALA A 102 3.23 -8.57 14.64
N VAL A 103 2.99 -9.62 13.84
CA VAL A 103 2.68 -10.99 14.28
C VAL A 103 3.87 -11.92 14.08
N ALA A 104 4.50 -11.86 12.90
CA ALA A 104 5.68 -12.65 12.55
C ALA A 104 6.47 -11.98 11.43
N GLY A 105 7.73 -12.37 11.27
CA GLY A 105 8.61 -11.84 10.23
C GLY A 105 9.47 -12.89 9.54
N ALA A 106 9.87 -12.61 8.31
CA ALA A 106 10.84 -13.42 7.58
C ALA A 106 11.74 -12.53 6.73
N LEU A 107 13.05 -12.80 6.74
CA LEU A 107 14.03 -12.06 5.95
C LEU A 107 14.71 -13.00 4.96
N MET A 108 14.53 -12.74 3.67
CA MET A 108 15.01 -13.58 2.58
C MET A 108 16.50 -13.38 2.28
N PRO A 109 17.17 -14.34 1.61
CA PRO A 109 18.61 -14.25 1.33
C PRO A 109 19.05 -13.12 0.41
N ASP A 110 18.12 -12.53 -0.34
CA ASP A 110 18.33 -11.39 -1.24
C ASP A 110 18.07 -10.04 -0.55
N ALA A 111 17.90 -10.03 0.77
CA ALA A 111 17.49 -8.84 1.48
C ALA A 111 18.55 -7.73 1.47
N HIS A 112 18.07 -6.52 1.23
CA HIS A 112 18.85 -5.30 1.21
C HIS A 112 17.98 -4.11 1.64
N VAL A 113 18.61 -2.97 1.88
CA VAL A 113 17.93 -1.78 2.42
C VAL A 113 16.75 -1.36 1.53
N GLY A 114 15.57 -1.27 2.14
CA GLY A 114 14.34 -0.78 1.53
C GLY A 114 13.83 0.50 2.20
N TYR A 115 12.54 0.79 2.04
CA TYR A 115 11.88 1.94 2.69
C TYR A 115 10.92 1.44 3.78
N GLY A 116 11.36 1.54 5.04
CA GLY A 116 10.61 1.04 6.19
C GLY A 116 10.84 -0.46 6.45
N LEU A 117 10.39 -1.31 5.53
CA LEU A 117 10.71 -2.74 5.50
C LEU A 117 11.87 -2.99 4.50
N PRO A 118 12.81 -3.92 4.75
CA PRO A 118 13.82 -4.24 3.75
C PRO A 118 13.19 -4.91 2.53
N ILE A 119 13.80 -4.75 1.36
CA ILE A 119 13.48 -5.61 0.22
C ILE A 119 13.87 -7.04 0.61
N GLY A 120 13.08 -8.04 0.20
CA GLY A 120 13.21 -9.41 0.71
C GLY A 120 12.67 -9.63 2.12
N GLY A 121 12.05 -8.62 2.74
CA GLY A 121 11.34 -8.74 4.01
C GLY A 121 9.89 -9.19 3.82
N VAL A 122 9.41 -10.06 4.71
CA VAL A 122 8.00 -10.43 4.85
C VAL A 122 7.58 -10.10 6.28
N LEU A 123 6.52 -9.31 6.43
CA LEU A 123 5.95 -8.95 7.72
C LEU A 123 4.48 -9.32 7.77
N ALA A 124 4.12 -10.24 8.66
CA ALA A 124 2.73 -10.51 8.98
C ALA A 124 2.24 -9.48 9.99
N THR A 125 1.11 -8.83 9.71
CA THR A 125 0.48 -7.84 10.58
C THR A 125 -0.94 -8.24 10.95
N GLU A 126 -1.38 -7.83 12.13
CA GLU A 126 -2.75 -8.00 12.60
C GLU A 126 -3.51 -6.67 12.49
N ASN A 127 -4.66 -6.70 11.82
CA ASN A 127 -5.58 -5.56 11.66
C ASN A 127 -4.91 -4.28 11.13
N ALA A 128 -3.84 -4.40 10.35
CA ALA A 128 -3.10 -3.27 9.83
C ALA A 128 -2.54 -3.57 8.43
N VAL A 129 -2.58 -2.55 7.58
CA VAL A 129 -1.87 -2.51 6.29
C VAL A 129 -0.81 -1.43 6.37
N ILE A 130 0.41 -1.75 5.96
CA ILE A 130 1.54 -0.82 5.93
C ILE A 130 1.93 -0.61 4.46
N PRO A 131 1.48 0.46 3.79
CA PRO A 131 1.71 0.64 2.35
C PRO A 131 3.19 0.58 1.95
N TYR A 132 4.07 1.16 2.77
CA TYR A 132 5.51 1.13 2.51
C TYR A 132 6.16 -0.25 2.68
N ALA A 133 5.51 -1.19 3.38
CA ALA A 133 5.94 -2.58 3.46
C ALA A 133 5.54 -3.41 2.22
N VAL A 134 4.61 -2.92 1.39
CA VAL A 134 4.26 -3.53 0.10
C VAL A 134 5.23 -3.09 -1.00
N GLY A 135 5.67 -1.83 -0.93
CA GLY A 135 6.54 -1.19 -1.92
C GLY A 135 5.79 -0.18 -2.80
N VAL A 136 6.57 0.68 -3.48
CA VAL A 136 6.02 1.76 -4.32
C VAL A 136 5.56 1.26 -5.69
N ASP A 137 6.19 0.20 -6.19
CA ASP A 137 5.79 -0.48 -7.42
C ASP A 137 4.92 -1.69 -7.09
N ILE A 138 3.66 -1.38 -6.79
CA ILE A 138 2.70 -2.35 -6.28
C ILE A 138 2.47 -3.43 -7.33
N ALA A 139 2.72 -4.67 -6.92
CA ALA A 139 2.56 -5.86 -7.74
C ALA A 139 3.54 -5.97 -8.93
N CYS A 140 4.72 -5.34 -8.81
CA CYS A 140 5.91 -5.71 -9.60
C CYS A 140 6.16 -7.22 -9.44
N ARG A 141 6.29 -7.94 -10.56
CA ARG A 141 6.37 -9.40 -10.57
C ARG A 141 6.97 -9.94 -11.86
N MET A 142 7.34 -11.21 -11.82
CA MET A 142 7.73 -11.98 -12.99
C MET A 142 6.53 -12.71 -13.60
N LYS A 143 6.50 -12.82 -14.93
CA LYS A 143 5.60 -13.73 -15.65
C LYS A 143 6.42 -14.55 -16.63
N LEU A 144 6.26 -15.88 -16.57
CA LEU A 144 6.90 -16.81 -17.50
C LEU A 144 5.84 -17.43 -18.42
N THR A 145 6.10 -17.39 -19.72
CA THR A 145 5.32 -18.12 -20.73
C THR A 145 6.24 -19.14 -21.38
N VAL A 146 5.86 -20.41 -21.35
CA VAL A 146 6.61 -21.50 -21.99
C VAL A 146 5.95 -21.82 -23.33
N PHE A 147 6.74 -21.75 -24.41
CA PHE A 147 6.30 -22.15 -25.74
C PHE A 147 6.75 -23.58 -26.02
N ASP A 148 5.86 -24.38 -26.61
CA ASP A 148 6.21 -25.73 -27.10
C ASP A 148 7.06 -25.65 -28.37
N ARG A 149 8.32 -25.24 -28.20
CA ARG A 149 9.33 -25.07 -29.25
C ARG A 149 10.69 -25.48 -28.71
N LYS A 150 11.52 -26.07 -29.57
CA LYS A 150 12.90 -26.44 -29.22
C LYS A 150 13.73 -25.19 -28.93
N ALA A 151 14.51 -25.20 -27.85
CA ALA A 151 15.37 -24.06 -27.47
C ALA A 151 16.26 -23.54 -28.62
N ASN A 152 16.76 -24.43 -29.49
CA ASN A 152 17.55 -24.06 -30.67
C ASN A 152 16.85 -23.05 -31.61
N THR A 153 15.52 -22.90 -31.56
CA THR A 153 14.81 -21.93 -32.42
C THR A 153 15.17 -20.46 -32.12
N ILE A 154 15.87 -20.16 -31.03
CA ILE A 154 16.34 -18.79 -30.73
C ILE A 154 17.74 -18.50 -31.28
N VAL A 155 18.49 -19.54 -31.68
CA VAL A 155 19.87 -19.40 -32.15
C VAL A 155 19.89 -18.66 -33.50
N GLY A 156 20.66 -17.58 -33.58
CA GLY A 156 20.73 -16.73 -34.78
C GLY A 156 19.57 -15.75 -34.96
N GLU A 157 18.56 -15.78 -34.08
CA GLU A 157 17.32 -14.99 -34.23
C GLU A 157 17.29 -13.71 -33.39
N LYS A 158 18.45 -13.26 -32.88
CA LYS A 158 18.55 -12.14 -31.92
C LYS A 158 17.81 -10.89 -32.39
N ASP A 159 18.06 -10.45 -33.62
CA ASP A 159 17.47 -9.22 -34.14
C ASP A 159 15.95 -9.36 -34.33
N ARG A 160 15.49 -10.52 -34.82
CA ARG A 160 14.06 -10.78 -34.96
C ARG A 160 13.34 -10.75 -33.62
N LEU A 161 13.90 -11.43 -32.60
CA LEU A 161 13.32 -11.50 -31.26
C LEU A 161 13.37 -10.15 -30.54
N ALA A 162 14.47 -9.41 -30.66
CA ALA A 162 14.59 -8.05 -30.14
C ALA A 162 13.56 -7.11 -30.79
N ASN A 163 13.36 -7.21 -32.11
CA ASN A 163 12.35 -6.44 -32.82
C ASN A 163 10.92 -6.77 -32.36
N ILE A 164 10.63 -8.04 -32.03
CA ILE A 164 9.33 -8.43 -31.45
C ILE A 164 9.14 -7.77 -30.07
N ILE A 165 10.14 -7.84 -29.18
CA ILE A 165 10.07 -7.17 -27.87
C ILE A 165 9.89 -5.67 -28.04
N ALA A 166 10.71 -5.03 -28.89
CA ALA A 166 10.62 -3.60 -29.16
C ALA A 166 9.33 -3.19 -29.87
N ARG A 167 8.59 -4.12 -30.47
CA ARG A 167 7.25 -3.85 -31.02
C ARG A 167 6.16 -3.96 -29.96
N GLU A 168 6.26 -4.95 -29.08
CA GLU A 168 5.20 -5.27 -28.12
C GLU A 168 5.33 -4.61 -26.75
N THR A 169 6.49 -4.06 -26.40
CA THR A 169 6.66 -3.22 -25.21
C THR A 169 7.52 -1.98 -25.49
N ARG A 170 7.61 -1.08 -24.51
CA ARG A 170 8.50 0.09 -24.48
C ARG A 170 9.25 0.10 -23.15
N PHE A 171 10.53 0.46 -23.20
CA PHE A 171 11.38 0.67 -22.03
C PHE A 171 11.73 2.14 -21.90
N GLY A 172 11.78 2.63 -20.66
CA GLY A 172 12.08 4.01 -20.32
C GLY A 172 10.99 4.67 -19.47
N VAL A 173 11.41 5.68 -18.70
CA VAL A 173 10.51 6.48 -17.87
C VAL A 173 9.59 7.29 -18.78
N GLY A 174 8.27 7.18 -18.56
CA GLY A 174 7.30 7.98 -19.30
C GLY A 174 7.10 7.57 -20.76
N CYS A 175 7.59 6.40 -21.17
CA CYS A 175 7.29 5.87 -22.49
C CYS A 175 5.82 5.49 -22.61
N GLU A 176 5.29 5.65 -23.83
CA GLU A 176 3.87 5.46 -24.15
C GLU A 176 3.73 4.82 -25.54
N PHE A 177 2.61 4.13 -25.76
CA PHE A 177 2.21 3.71 -27.10
C PHE A 177 1.37 4.78 -27.80
N LYS A 178 1.57 4.90 -29.12
CA LYS A 178 0.76 5.75 -30.01
C LYS A 178 0.33 4.91 -31.23
N PRO A 179 -0.97 4.60 -31.40
CA PRO A 179 -2.09 4.91 -30.50
C PRO A 179 -1.97 4.22 -29.13
N ARG A 180 -2.71 4.70 -28.12
CA ARG A 180 -2.74 4.07 -26.79
C ARG A 180 -3.25 2.63 -26.89
N ARG A 181 -2.72 1.75 -26.06
CA ARG A 181 -3.23 0.37 -25.94
C ARG A 181 -4.59 0.38 -25.23
N GLU A 182 -5.39 -0.62 -25.53
CA GLU A 182 -6.68 -0.88 -24.88
C GLU A 182 -6.56 -2.16 -24.06
N HIS A 183 -7.27 -2.21 -22.93
CA HIS A 183 -7.39 -3.39 -22.07
C HIS A 183 -8.61 -3.19 -21.16
N GLU A 184 -9.33 -4.27 -20.87
CA GLU A 184 -10.54 -4.29 -20.02
C GLU A 184 -10.34 -3.66 -18.62
N VAL A 185 -9.09 -3.53 -18.15
CA VAL A 185 -8.78 -2.94 -16.85
C VAL A 185 -9.10 -1.44 -16.80
N LEU A 186 -9.21 -0.80 -17.97
CA LEU A 186 -9.58 0.61 -18.07
C LEU A 186 -11.09 0.86 -18.03
N ASP A 187 -11.87 -0.22 -18.13
CA ASP A 187 -13.34 -0.21 -18.02
C ASP A 187 -13.81 -0.52 -16.58
N GLU A 188 -12.90 -0.98 -15.72
CA GLU A 188 -13.14 -1.22 -14.29
C GLU A 188 -13.48 0.07 -13.51
N ASP A 189 -13.95 -0.08 -12.26
CA ASP A 189 -14.22 1.06 -11.39
C ASP A 189 -12.92 1.70 -10.85
N TRP A 190 -12.47 2.78 -11.48
CA TRP A 190 -11.33 3.57 -11.02
C TRP A 190 -11.67 4.52 -9.86
N SER A 191 -12.93 4.65 -9.46
CA SER A 191 -13.39 5.56 -8.39
C SER A 191 -13.30 4.98 -6.98
N VAL A 192 -12.84 3.73 -6.84
CA VAL A 192 -12.61 3.04 -5.55
C VAL A 192 -11.73 3.82 -4.57
N SER A 193 -10.87 4.71 -5.07
CA SER A 193 -10.13 5.67 -4.26
C SER A 193 -9.82 6.96 -5.03
N PRO A 194 -9.57 8.09 -4.35
CA PRO A 194 -9.08 9.30 -5.00
C PRO A 194 -7.73 9.11 -5.71
N VAL A 195 -6.92 8.14 -5.25
CA VAL A 195 -5.61 7.84 -5.84
C VAL A 195 -5.77 7.17 -7.19
N THR A 196 -6.55 6.09 -7.26
CA THR A 196 -6.85 5.38 -8.51
C THR A 196 -7.51 6.30 -9.51
N GLN A 197 -8.52 7.07 -9.09
CA GLN A 197 -9.25 7.98 -9.97
C GLN A 197 -8.31 9.00 -10.62
N ARG A 198 -7.41 9.61 -9.83
CA ARG A 198 -6.43 10.59 -10.33
C ARG A 198 -5.36 9.97 -11.23
N MET A 199 -5.05 8.69 -11.05
CA MET A 199 -3.97 8.01 -11.77
C MET A 199 -4.43 7.32 -13.07
N ARG A 200 -5.74 7.22 -13.32
CA ARG A 200 -6.31 6.49 -14.46
C ARG A 200 -5.69 6.86 -15.81
N ASP A 201 -5.62 8.15 -16.14
CA ASP A 201 -5.11 8.59 -17.45
C ASP A 201 -3.61 8.31 -17.62
N LYS A 202 -2.85 8.41 -16.53
CA LYS A 202 -1.43 8.04 -16.52
C LYS A 202 -1.25 6.53 -16.69
N ALA A 203 -2.06 5.73 -16.00
CA ALA A 203 -2.05 4.28 -16.14
C ALA A 203 -2.38 3.87 -17.59
N TRP A 204 -3.38 4.52 -18.21
CA TRP A 204 -3.71 4.28 -19.61
C TRP A 204 -2.57 4.66 -20.55
N SER A 205 -1.94 5.81 -20.37
CA SER A 205 -0.87 6.25 -21.28
C SER A 205 0.34 5.31 -21.25
N GLN A 206 0.60 4.67 -20.11
CA GLN A 206 1.71 3.73 -19.89
C GLN A 206 1.32 2.25 -20.06
N LEU A 207 0.07 1.95 -20.39
CA LEU A 207 -0.43 0.59 -20.55
C LEU A 207 0.34 -0.16 -21.65
N GLY A 208 0.79 -1.38 -21.31
CA GLY A 208 1.57 -2.24 -22.20
C GLY A 208 3.06 -1.90 -22.29
N THR A 209 3.55 -0.95 -21.49
CA THR A 209 4.99 -0.65 -21.40
C THR A 209 5.66 -1.41 -20.25
N SER A 210 6.97 -1.66 -20.37
CA SER A 210 7.77 -2.29 -19.32
C SER A 210 8.35 -1.28 -18.34
N GLY A 211 8.38 0.01 -18.67
CA GLY A 211 8.95 1.03 -17.81
C GLY A 211 10.48 0.97 -17.73
N SER A 212 11.05 1.27 -16.57
CA SER A 212 12.50 1.40 -16.34
C SER A 212 12.93 0.68 -15.06
N GLY A 213 14.22 0.80 -14.70
CA GLY A 213 14.74 0.19 -13.48
C GLY A 213 15.10 -1.28 -13.71
N ASN A 214 14.63 -2.17 -12.85
CA ASN A 214 14.88 -3.62 -12.93
C ASN A 214 13.84 -4.36 -13.79
N HIS A 215 13.04 -3.67 -14.60
CA HIS A 215 12.04 -4.29 -15.47
C HIS A 215 12.66 -4.72 -16.80
N PHE A 216 12.44 -5.98 -17.18
CA PHE A 216 12.98 -6.56 -18.40
C PHE A 216 11.98 -7.54 -19.05
N VAL A 217 12.24 -7.85 -20.31
CA VAL A 217 11.59 -8.93 -21.06
C VAL A 217 12.68 -9.62 -21.86
N GLU A 218 12.71 -10.95 -21.81
CA GLU A 218 13.71 -11.74 -22.51
C GLU A 218 13.11 -13.04 -23.07
N PHE A 219 13.79 -13.57 -24.08
CA PHE A 219 13.57 -14.94 -24.54
C PHE A 219 14.74 -15.79 -24.08
N GLY A 220 14.44 -16.95 -23.51
CA GLY A 220 15.44 -17.89 -23.01
C GLY A 220 15.10 -19.33 -23.35
N ALA A 221 16.09 -20.19 -23.22
CA ALA A 221 15.87 -21.63 -23.18
C ALA A 221 15.35 -22.00 -21.79
N PHE A 222 14.25 -22.74 -21.75
CA PHE A 222 13.70 -23.30 -20.52
C PHE A 222 13.78 -24.82 -20.58
N THR A 223 14.23 -25.45 -19.50
CA THR A 223 14.20 -26.90 -19.32
C THR A 223 13.60 -27.16 -17.96
N ALA A 224 12.44 -27.81 -17.94
CA ALA A 224 11.87 -28.35 -16.71
C ALA A 224 12.55 -29.69 -16.42
N THR A 225 13.11 -29.84 -15.24
CA THR A 225 13.47 -31.14 -14.68
C THR A 225 12.32 -31.63 -13.83
N ASP A 226 11.99 -32.91 -13.93
CA ASP A 226 11.02 -33.57 -13.04
C ASP A 226 11.42 -33.47 -11.56
#